data_AF-A0A1Q8DTG1-F1
#
_entry.id   AF-A0A1Q8DTG1-F1
#
_cell.length_a   1.000
_cell.length_b   1.000
_cell.length_c   1.000
_cell.angle_alpha   90.00
_cell.angle_beta   90.00
_cell.angle_gamma   90.00
#
_symmetry.space_group_name_H-M   'P 1'
#
loop_
_entity.id
_entity.type
_entity.pdbx_description
1 polymer ?
#
loop_
_entity_poly.entity_id
_entity_poly.type
_entity_poly.pdbx_seq_one_letter_code
_entity_poly.pdbx_strand_id
1 'polypeptide(L)'
;MNKALKLIAIYIVALSGTACINTSTNIEKTKSKVVDQFSSGLEINTGSIPLQILNDSFEVTPDDGLVLNQTVEVFKLNNGECLSLVTLYNESGFGGYEDLLVFKDSKITTSLQRNLFFLNENGAVMEADIEYDVNVDNSEETQNILIEDFNRYKQKFNSKVISVCK
;
A
#
# COMPACT_ATOMS: atom_id res chain seq x y z
N MET A 1 29.46 8.57 -31.57
CA MET A 1 29.68 7.24 -32.20
C MET A 1 30.53 6.38 -31.27
N ASN A 2 30.04 5.16 -30.95
CA ASN A 2 30.71 3.97 -30.39
C ASN A 2 31.40 4.08 -29.01
N LYS A 3 30.85 3.44 -27.96
CA LYS A 3 30.84 1.99 -27.59
C LYS A 3 32.03 1.64 -26.69
N ALA A 4 31.74 1.31 -25.43
CA ALA A 4 32.53 0.36 -24.66
C ALA A 4 31.65 -0.33 -23.61
N LEU A 5 31.09 -1.47 -24.00
CA LEU A 5 30.63 -2.53 -23.11
C LEU A 5 31.81 -2.97 -22.21
N LYS A 6 31.59 -3.10 -20.90
CA LYS A 6 32.39 -3.99 -20.07
C LYS A 6 31.49 -5.11 -19.54
N LEU A 7 31.63 -6.28 -20.15
CA LEU A 7 31.21 -7.56 -19.61
C LEU A 7 31.96 -7.80 -18.29
N ILE A 8 31.25 -8.22 -17.24
CA ILE A 8 31.85 -8.91 -16.11
C ILE A 8 31.33 -10.35 -16.17
N ALA A 9 32.22 -11.27 -16.50
CA ALA A 9 32.00 -12.71 -16.39
C ALA A 9 32.28 -13.14 -14.95
N ILE A 10 31.36 -13.88 -14.33
CA ILE A 10 31.59 -14.54 -13.05
C ILE A 10 31.57 -16.05 -13.30
N TYR A 11 32.75 -16.66 -13.22
CA TYR A 11 32.96 -18.10 -13.11
C TYR A 11 32.77 -18.52 -11.66
N ILE A 12 32.00 -19.58 -11.38
CA ILE A 12 32.10 -20.31 -10.11
C ILE A 12 32.20 -21.81 -10.41
N VAL A 13 33.37 -22.37 -10.11
CA VAL A 13 33.65 -23.80 -10.01
C VAL A 13 33.31 -24.25 -8.60
N ALA A 14 32.54 -25.33 -8.47
CA ALA A 14 32.16 -25.95 -7.20
C ALA A 14 33.32 -26.75 -6.60
N LEU A 15 33.51 -26.68 -5.28
CA LEU A 15 34.18 -27.70 -4.47
C LEU A 15 33.62 -27.69 -3.03
N SER A 16 33.39 -28.90 -2.54
CA SER A 16 32.85 -29.35 -1.25
C SER A 16 33.29 -28.60 0.01
N GLY A 17 32.35 -28.43 0.94
CA GLY A 17 32.63 -28.13 2.35
C GLY A 17 31.47 -27.41 3.04
N THR A 18 30.82 -28.08 3.97
CA THR A 18 29.82 -27.52 4.90
C THR A 18 30.34 -26.29 5.64
N ALA A 19 29.75 -25.12 5.40
CA ALA A 19 29.73 -23.98 6.33
C ALA A 19 28.59 -23.03 5.93
N CYS A 20 27.89 -22.52 6.94
CA CYS A 20 26.66 -21.73 6.86
C CYS A 20 26.72 -20.59 5.84
N ILE A 21 25.77 -20.56 4.90
CA ILE A 21 25.52 -19.36 4.10
C ILE A 21 24.54 -18.51 4.92
N ASN A 22 25.08 -17.50 5.60
CA ASN A 22 24.31 -16.32 5.97
C ASN A 22 23.85 -15.65 4.66
N THR A 23 22.68 -16.03 4.17
CA THR A 23 21.95 -15.19 3.21
C THR A 23 21.31 -14.05 3.99
N SER A 24 22.11 -13.03 4.29
CA SER A 24 21.59 -11.68 4.48
C SER A 24 21.12 -11.22 3.10
N THR A 25 19.91 -11.64 2.73
CA THR A 25 19.21 -11.07 1.57
C THR A 25 18.99 -9.60 1.87
N ASN A 26 19.81 -8.75 1.24
CA ASN A 26 19.47 -7.36 1.00
C ASN A 26 18.14 -7.34 0.24
N ILE A 27 17.04 -7.30 0.99
CA ILE A 27 15.77 -6.80 0.50
C ILE A 27 15.94 -5.28 0.48
N GLU A 28 16.70 -4.77 -0.48
CA GLU A 28 16.47 -3.40 -0.93
C GLU A 28 15.04 -3.41 -1.49
N LYS A 29 14.11 -2.95 -0.66
CA LYS A 29 12.73 -2.64 -1.02
C LYS A 29 12.78 -1.85 -2.33
N THR A 30 12.52 -2.52 -3.46
CA THR A 30 12.16 -1.87 -4.71
C THR A 30 10.89 -1.08 -4.42
N LYS A 31 11.06 0.19 -4.07
CA LYS A 31 10.00 1.19 -4.12
C LYS A 31 9.43 1.11 -5.53
N SER A 32 8.23 0.54 -5.67
CA SER A 32 7.56 0.51 -6.95
C SER A 32 7.35 1.96 -7.40
N LYS A 33 7.76 2.27 -8.64
CA LYS A 33 7.54 3.59 -9.28
C LYS A 33 6.09 4.08 -9.22
N VAL A 34 5.14 3.20 -8.90
CA VAL A 34 3.71 3.51 -8.72
C VAL A 34 3.45 4.29 -7.43
N VAL A 35 4.18 4.02 -6.35
CA VAL A 35 4.04 4.81 -5.09
C VAL A 35 4.59 6.23 -5.25
N ASP A 36 5.61 6.40 -6.09
CA ASP A 36 6.13 7.73 -6.43
C ASP A 36 5.18 8.50 -7.39
N GLN A 37 4.15 7.87 -7.95
CA GLN A 37 3.14 8.53 -8.78
C GLN A 37 1.94 9.08 -7.99
N PHE A 38 1.75 8.66 -6.74
CA PHE A 38 0.61 9.09 -5.91
C PHE A 38 1.11 9.67 -4.59
N SER A 39 1.12 10.99 -4.52
CA SER A 39 1.49 11.76 -3.32
C SER A 39 0.43 11.58 -2.21
N SER A 40 -0.81 11.23 -2.58
CA SER A 40 -1.97 11.15 -1.68
C SER A 40 -3.12 10.33 -2.28
N GLY A 41 -4.01 9.79 -1.44
CA GLY A 41 -5.33 9.31 -1.86
C GLY A 41 -6.16 10.40 -2.54
N LEU A 42 -5.94 11.67 -2.15
CA LEU A 42 -6.54 12.85 -2.77
C LEU A 42 -6.21 12.95 -4.27
N GLU A 43 -4.96 12.72 -4.69
CA GLU A 43 -4.58 12.75 -6.11
C GLU A 43 -5.26 11.64 -6.92
N ILE A 44 -5.44 10.46 -6.32
CA ILE A 44 -6.12 9.32 -6.95
C ILE A 44 -7.61 9.63 -7.18
N ASN A 45 -8.24 10.37 -6.25
CA ASN A 45 -9.65 10.73 -6.29
C ASN A 45 -9.96 11.88 -7.28
N THR A 46 -8.96 12.56 -7.85
CA THR A 46 -9.16 13.74 -8.72
C THR A 46 -9.63 13.46 -10.16
N GLY A 47 -10.41 12.38 -10.38
CA GLY A 47 -11.11 12.14 -11.65
C GLY A 47 -11.29 10.69 -12.06
N SER A 48 -10.77 9.73 -11.28
CA SER A 48 -10.94 8.31 -11.54
C SER A 48 -12.21 7.78 -10.89
N ILE A 49 -13.07 7.12 -11.67
CA ILE A 49 -14.26 6.44 -11.11
C ILE A 49 -13.82 5.09 -10.54
N PRO A 50 -14.07 4.80 -9.25
CA PRO A 50 -13.71 3.51 -8.68
C PRO A 50 -14.45 2.36 -9.38
N LEU A 51 -13.75 1.24 -9.55
CA LEU A 51 -14.33 -0.03 -10.00
C LEU A 51 -15.36 -0.56 -8.99
N GLN A 52 -15.11 -0.29 -7.72
CA GLN A 52 -15.91 -0.71 -6.58
C GLN A 52 -15.59 0.18 -5.37
N ILE A 53 -16.63 0.47 -4.57
CA ILE A 53 -16.51 1.06 -3.24
C ILE A 53 -17.09 0.04 -2.26
N LEU A 54 -16.40 -0.20 -1.16
CA LEU A 54 -16.79 -1.10 -0.08
C LEU A 54 -16.70 -0.34 1.25
N ASN A 55 -17.69 -0.55 2.11
CA ASN A 55 -17.55 -0.19 3.52
C ASN A 55 -17.14 -1.44 4.27
N ASP A 56 -16.08 -1.33 5.06
CA ASP A 56 -15.64 -2.40 5.94
C ASP A 56 -15.59 -1.92 7.38
N SER A 57 -15.75 -2.87 8.30
CA SER A 57 -15.71 -2.61 9.74
C SER A 57 -14.88 -3.71 10.40
N PHE A 58 -14.01 -3.33 11.32
CA PHE A 58 -13.19 -4.28 12.07
C PHE A 58 -13.09 -3.87 13.54
N GLU A 59 -12.98 -4.88 14.40
CA GLU A 59 -12.74 -4.68 15.83
C GLU A 59 -11.23 -4.51 16.07
N VAL A 60 -10.85 -3.44 16.77
CA VAL A 60 -9.44 -3.14 17.08
C VAL A 60 -8.94 -4.05 18.20
N THR A 61 -9.76 -4.18 19.24
CA THR A 61 -9.54 -5.09 20.37
C THR A 61 -10.84 -5.87 20.59
N PRO A 62 -10.80 -7.22 20.53
CA PRO A 62 -11.98 -8.06 20.77
C PRO A 62 -12.63 -7.82 22.14
N ASP A 63 -11.84 -7.33 23.11
CA ASP A 63 -12.27 -7.17 24.49
C ASP A 63 -12.93 -5.83 24.80
N ASP A 64 -12.63 -4.77 24.02
CA ASP A 64 -13.17 -3.42 24.27
C ASP A 64 -14.36 -3.07 23.35
N GLY A 65 -14.64 -3.91 22.34
CA GLY A 65 -15.77 -3.74 21.41
C GLY A 65 -15.67 -2.51 20.51
N LEU A 66 -14.49 -1.89 20.41
CA LEU A 66 -14.27 -0.75 19.52
C LEU A 66 -14.27 -1.23 18.06
N VAL A 67 -15.30 -0.83 17.32
CA VAL A 67 -15.45 -1.11 15.89
C VAL A 67 -15.06 0.13 15.10
N LEU A 68 -14.00 0.03 14.30
CA LEU A 68 -13.64 1.07 13.35
C LEU A 68 -14.26 0.80 12.00
N ASN A 69 -14.68 1.87 11.33
CA ASN A 69 -15.23 1.84 9.99
C ASN A 69 -14.23 2.45 9.00
N GLN A 70 -14.12 1.83 7.85
CA GLN A 70 -13.25 2.29 6.78
C GLN A 70 -13.92 2.14 5.42
N THR A 71 -13.53 2.98 4.49
CA THR A 71 -13.96 2.91 3.10
C THR A 71 -12.83 2.33 2.28
N VAL A 72 -13.13 1.34 1.45
CA VAL A 72 -12.19 0.70 0.53
C VAL A 72 -12.64 1.00 -0.89
N GLU A 73 -11.85 1.78 -1.61
CA GLU A 73 -12.08 2.15 -3.00
C GLU A 73 -11.07 1.43 -3.90
N VAL A 74 -11.57 0.72 -4.92
CA VAL A 74 -10.72 -0.04 -5.84
C VAL A 74 -10.66 0.64 -7.19
N PHE A 75 -9.46 0.93 -7.68
CA PHE A 75 -9.20 1.59 -8.96
C PHE A 75 -8.39 0.71 -9.90
N LYS A 76 -8.58 0.90 -11.21
CA LYS A 76 -7.67 0.36 -12.22
C LYS A 76 -6.57 1.36 -12.50
N LEU A 77 -5.31 0.91 -12.49
CA LEU A 77 -4.16 1.72 -12.88
C LEU A 77 -3.82 1.53 -14.36
N ASN A 78 -3.17 2.53 -14.95
CA ASN A 78 -2.81 2.54 -16.38
C ASN A 78 -1.78 1.46 -16.76
N ASN A 79 -0.99 0.99 -15.79
CA ASN A 79 0.01 -0.07 -15.98
C ASN A 79 -0.58 -1.49 -15.91
N GLY A 80 -1.91 -1.62 -15.77
CA GLY A 80 -2.60 -2.89 -15.67
C GLY A 80 -2.64 -3.49 -14.27
N GLU A 81 -2.07 -2.83 -13.26
CA GLU A 81 -2.31 -3.14 -11.86
C GLU A 81 -3.62 -2.51 -11.38
N CYS A 82 -4.00 -2.84 -10.15
CA CYS A 82 -5.09 -2.18 -9.44
C CYS A 82 -4.59 -1.60 -8.12
N LEU A 83 -5.33 -0.62 -7.64
CA LEU A 83 -5.09 0.04 -6.37
C LEU A 83 -6.32 -0.15 -5.49
N SER A 84 -6.12 -0.57 -4.25
CA SER A 84 -7.08 -0.42 -3.18
C SER A 84 -6.64 0.76 -2.32
N LEU A 85 -7.42 1.83 -2.33
CA LEU A 85 -7.29 2.95 -1.40
C LEU A 85 -8.21 2.66 -0.22
N VAL A 86 -7.64 2.49 0.97
CA VAL A 86 -8.40 2.29 2.20
C VAL A 86 -8.30 3.57 3.00
N THR A 87 -9.43 4.14 3.40
CA THR A 87 -9.46 5.38 4.18
C THR A 87 -10.22 5.15 5.47
N LEU A 88 -9.58 5.48 6.59
CA LEU A 88 -10.17 5.48 7.91
C LEU A 88 -10.01 6.85 8.53
N TYR A 89 -11.13 7.47 8.90
CA TYR A 89 -11.13 8.71 9.68
C TYR A 89 -11.28 8.39 11.15
N ASN A 90 -10.48 9.05 11.98
CA ASN A 90 -10.61 8.93 13.42
C ASN A 90 -11.93 9.56 13.90
N GLU A 91 -12.47 9.05 15.01
CA GLU A 91 -13.73 9.55 15.56
C GLU A 91 -13.64 11.00 16.04
N SER A 92 -12.43 11.48 16.32
CA SER A 92 -12.18 12.87 16.72
C SER A 92 -12.29 13.87 15.57
N GLY A 93 -12.33 13.40 14.31
CA GLY A 93 -12.39 14.24 13.12
C GLY A 93 -11.13 15.04 12.84
N PHE A 94 -10.02 14.75 13.55
CA PHE A 94 -8.76 15.47 13.42
C PHE A 94 -7.77 14.81 12.46
N GLY A 95 -8.05 13.59 12.03
CA GLY A 95 -7.20 12.88 11.09
C GLY A 95 -7.63 11.45 10.86
N GLY A 96 -6.67 10.58 10.59
CA GLY A 96 -6.90 9.19 10.28
C GLY A 96 -5.70 8.56 9.62
N TYR A 97 -5.92 7.53 8.83
CA TYR A 97 -4.90 6.97 7.97
C TYR A 97 -5.49 6.50 6.63
N GLU A 98 -4.60 6.42 5.66
CA GLU A 98 -4.85 5.84 4.34
C GLU A 98 -3.88 4.71 4.06
N ASP A 99 -4.41 3.58 3.59
CA ASP A 99 -3.63 2.48 3.06
C ASP A 99 -3.70 2.49 1.54
N LEU A 100 -2.54 2.42 0.90
CA LEU A 100 -2.42 2.27 -0.55
C LEU A 100 -1.88 0.88 -0.84
N LEU A 101 -2.75 0.01 -1.35
CA LEU A 101 -2.44 -1.37 -1.68
C LEU A 101 -2.49 -1.55 -3.19
N VAL A 102 -1.33 -1.54 -3.84
CA VAL A 102 -1.20 -1.87 -5.26
C VAL A 102 -1.14 -3.38 -5.39
N PHE A 103 -1.94 -3.94 -6.29
CA PHE A 103 -2.05 -5.38 -6.46
C PHE A 103 -2.29 -5.79 -7.91
N LYS A 104 -1.91 -7.03 -8.20
CA LYS A 104 -2.16 -7.73 -9.45
C LYS A 104 -2.32 -9.22 -9.17
N ASP A 105 -3.19 -9.90 -9.90
CA ASP A 105 -3.47 -11.32 -9.73
C ASP A 105 -3.84 -11.67 -8.27
N SER A 106 -4.60 -10.76 -7.62
CA SER A 106 -4.95 -10.83 -6.19
C SER A 106 -3.74 -10.93 -5.23
N LYS A 107 -2.59 -10.40 -5.64
CA LYS A 107 -1.36 -10.32 -4.82
C LYS A 107 -0.91 -8.88 -4.72
N ILE A 108 -0.60 -8.45 -3.50
CA ILE A 108 -0.04 -7.13 -3.25
C ILE A 108 1.34 -7.06 -3.90
N THR A 109 1.55 -6.06 -4.76
CA THR A 109 2.84 -5.72 -5.34
C THR A 109 3.48 -4.56 -4.60
N THR A 110 2.67 -3.70 -3.97
CA THR A 110 3.15 -2.63 -3.10
C THR A 110 2.09 -2.26 -2.06
N SER A 111 2.54 -1.98 -0.84
CA SER A 111 1.69 -1.58 0.28
C SER A 111 2.33 -0.43 1.03
N LEU A 112 1.49 0.48 1.52
CA LEU A 112 1.89 1.70 2.19
C LEU A 112 0.76 2.12 3.14
N GLN A 113 1.11 2.55 4.34
CA GLN A 113 0.19 3.26 5.24
C GLN A 113 0.71 4.69 5.44
N ARG A 114 -0.20 5.66 5.45
CA ARG A 114 0.09 7.07 5.76
C ARG A 114 -0.93 7.60 6.74
N ASN A 115 -0.48 8.37 7.72
CA ASN A 115 -1.39 9.15 8.54
C ASN A 115 -1.84 10.39 7.75
N LEU A 116 -3.09 10.78 7.94
CA LEU A 116 -3.65 12.00 7.40
C LEU A 116 -4.18 12.89 8.54
N PHE A 117 -4.13 14.19 8.33
CA PHE A 117 -4.56 15.20 9.28
C PHE A 117 -5.50 16.21 8.62
N PHE A 118 -6.51 16.62 9.38
CA PHE A 118 -7.41 17.71 9.01
C PHE A 118 -7.09 18.99 9.78
N LEU A 119 -5.90 19.08 10.39
CA LEU A 119 -5.47 20.22 11.18
C LEU A 119 -4.22 20.82 10.55
N ASN A 120 -4.15 22.15 10.48
CA ASN A 120 -2.91 22.83 10.10
C ASN A 120 -1.91 22.88 11.27
N GLU A 121 -0.72 23.44 11.03
CA GLU A 121 0.35 23.61 12.04
C GLU A 121 -0.08 24.35 13.33
N ASN A 122 -1.20 25.10 13.29
CA ASN A 122 -1.76 25.83 14.42
C ASN A 122 -2.92 25.09 15.11
N GLY A 123 -3.25 23.86 14.68
CA GLY A 123 -4.34 23.06 15.23
C GLY A 123 -5.74 23.50 14.76
N ALA A 124 -5.85 24.26 13.67
CA ALA A 124 -7.13 24.67 13.10
C ALA A 124 -7.59 23.70 12.01
N VAL A 125 -8.89 23.41 11.96
CA VAL A 125 -9.50 22.49 10.97
C VAL A 125 -9.33 23.03 9.54
N MET A 126 -8.86 22.16 8.64
CA MET A 126 -8.70 22.41 7.22
C MET A 126 -9.88 21.73 6.49
N GLU A 127 -10.89 22.50 6.11
CA GLU A 127 -12.13 21.96 5.51
C GLU A 127 -11.93 21.34 4.11
N ALA A 128 -10.80 21.57 3.44
CA ALA A 128 -10.56 21.14 2.05
C ALA A 128 -9.16 20.58 1.76
N ASP A 129 -8.21 20.71 2.69
CA ASP A 129 -6.81 20.34 2.46
C ASP A 129 -6.43 19.22 3.44
N ILE A 130 -6.20 18.02 2.91
CA ILE A 130 -5.69 16.89 3.67
C ILE A 130 -4.16 17.01 3.72
N GLU A 131 -3.60 17.08 4.91
CA GLU A 131 -2.15 16.95 5.11
C GLU A 131 -1.78 15.49 5.39
N TYR A 132 -0.66 15.05 4.82
CA TYR A 132 -0.14 13.71 5.02
C TYR A 132 1.13 13.76 5.86
N ASP A 133 1.28 12.79 6.76
CA ASP A 133 2.56 12.60 7.45
C ASP A 133 3.65 12.28 6.42
N VAL A 134 4.79 12.96 6.57
CA VAL A 134 5.99 12.67 5.78
C VAL A 134 6.55 11.29 6.12
N ASN A 135 6.27 10.78 7.32
CA ASN A 135 6.69 9.47 7.77
C ASN A 135 5.67 8.41 7.36
N VAL A 136 6.12 7.54 6.47
CA VAL A 136 5.41 6.31 6.12
C VAL A 136 5.80 5.23 7.10
N ASP A 137 4.81 4.61 7.73
CA ASP A 137 5.04 3.37 8.45
C ASP A 137 5.17 2.20 7.46
N ASN A 138 6.35 1.56 7.49
CA ASN A 138 6.67 0.42 6.64
C ASN A 138 7.27 -0.74 7.42
N SER A 139 7.01 -0.77 8.74
CA SER A 139 7.44 -1.84 9.63
C SER A 139 6.88 -3.18 9.19
N GLU A 140 7.55 -4.28 9.56
CA GLU A 140 7.09 -5.63 9.22
C GLU A 140 5.69 -5.92 9.81
N GLU A 141 5.43 -5.44 11.02
CA GLU A 141 4.12 -5.52 11.68
C GLU A 141 3.03 -4.87 10.81
N THR A 142 3.26 -3.63 10.39
CA THR A 142 2.34 -2.89 9.53
C THR A 142 2.12 -3.61 8.20
N GLN A 143 3.18 -4.15 7.57
CA GLN A 143 3.02 -4.91 6.34
C GLN A 143 2.19 -6.20 6.52
N ASN A 144 2.34 -6.89 7.65
CA ASN A 144 1.54 -8.08 7.95
C ASN A 144 0.06 -7.73 8.12
N ILE A 145 -0.25 -6.65 8.85
CA ILE A 145 -1.62 -6.13 9.01
C ILE A 145 -2.22 -5.79 7.65
N LEU A 146 -1.51 -5.04 6.80
CA LEU A 146 -1.99 -4.67 5.46
C LEU A 146 -2.26 -5.89 4.57
N ILE A 147 -1.49 -6.97 4.71
CA ILE A 147 -1.73 -8.23 3.98
C ILE A 147 -3.00 -8.92 4.50
N GLU A 148 -3.20 -9.00 5.81
CA GLU A 148 -4.40 -9.60 6.41
C GLU A 148 -5.66 -8.83 6.01
N ASP A 149 -5.58 -7.51 6.08
CA ASP A 149 -6.62 -6.58 5.65
C ASP A 149 -6.97 -6.73 4.18
N PHE A 150 -5.97 -6.73 3.29
CA PHE A 150 -6.18 -7.01 1.88
C PHE A 150 -6.85 -8.36 1.64
N ASN A 151 -6.45 -9.39 2.39
CA ASN A 151 -7.04 -10.71 2.30
C ASN A 151 -8.50 -10.76 2.75
N ARG A 152 -8.93 -9.84 3.62
CA ARG A 152 -10.33 -9.63 3.98
C ARG A 152 -11.08 -8.88 2.88
N TYR A 153 -10.53 -7.79 2.37
CA TYR A 153 -11.17 -6.98 1.31
C TYR A 153 -11.38 -7.78 0.03
N LYS A 154 -10.38 -8.57 -0.39
CA LYS A 154 -10.43 -9.33 -1.64
C LYS A 154 -11.58 -10.34 -1.69
N GLN A 155 -12.05 -10.81 -0.54
CA GLN A 155 -13.20 -11.73 -0.45
C GLN A 155 -14.52 -11.04 -0.81
N LYS A 156 -14.56 -9.70 -0.72
CA LYS A 156 -15.72 -8.85 -1.00
C LYS A 156 -15.66 -8.20 -2.39
N PHE A 157 -14.62 -8.49 -3.18
CA PHE A 157 -14.49 -7.96 -4.53
C PHE A 157 -15.56 -8.52 -5.46
N ASN A 158 -16.19 -7.63 -6.22
CA ASN A 158 -17.18 -8.02 -7.21
C ASN A 158 -16.51 -8.63 -8.45
N SER A 159 -17.33 -9.22 -9.33
CA SER A 159 -16.84 -9.86 -10.56
C SER A 159 -16.08 -8.90 -11.49
N LYS A 160 -16.46 -7.61 -11.52
CA LYS A 160 -15.78 -6.58 -12.32
C LYS A 160 -14.34 -6.40 -11.83
N VAL A 161 -14.13 -6.17 -10.54
CA VAL A 161 -12.79 -6.05 -9.94
C VAL A 161 -11.97 -7.31 -10.21
N ILE A 162 -12.52 -8.49 -9.95
CA ILE A 162 -11.83 -9.77 -10.17
C ILE A 162 -11.43 -9.94 -11.65
N SER A 163 -12.26 -9.52 -12.59
CA SER A 163 -11.96 -9.63 -14.03
C SER A 163 -10.90 -8.63 -14.51
N VAL A 164 -10.88 -7.43 -13.90
CA VAL A 164 -10.04 -6.31 -14.32
C VAL A 164 -8.66 -6.33 -13.68
N CYS A 165 -8.58 -6.85 -12.45
CA CYS A 165 -7.41 -6.85 -11.57
C CYS A 165 -6.75 -8.22 -11.42
N LYS A 166 -7.05 -9.14 -12.35
CA LYS A 166 -6.23 -10.34 -12.60
C LYS A 166 -4.93 -9.89 -13.25
#